data_AF-A0A4V2L1J1-F1
#
_entry.id   AF-A0A4V2L1J1-F1
#
_cell.length_a   1.000
_cell.length_b   1.000
_cell.length_c   1.000
_cell.angle_alpha   90.00
_cell.angle_beta   90.00
_cell.angle_gamma   90.00
#
_symmetry.space_group_name_H-M   'P 1'
#
loop_
_entity.id
_entity.type
_entity.pdbx_description
1 polymer ?
#
loop_
_entity_poly.entity_id
_entity_poly.type
_entity_poly.pdbx_seq_one_letter_code
_entity_poly.pdbx_strand_id
1 'polypeptide(L)'
;SIVNSSSSMSPHKIVIHLDDGELEYYGLLKDVPDLNRDFYRCHKSYVVNLTRIRSLDKHYHQLTMADGESVLCSAQASRHLTRQVSN
;
A
#
# COMPACT_ATOMS: atom_id res chain seq x y z
N SER A 1 2.87 7.61 -0.25
CA SER A 1 1.72 7.32 -1.12
C SER A 1 1.13 5.95 -0.83
N ILE A 2 -0.07 5.94 -0.26
CA ILE A 2 -0.83 4.74 0.13
C ILE A 2 -2.09 4.67 -0.73
N VAL A 3 -2.49 3.47 -1.15
CA VAL A 3 -3.71 3.26 -1.94
C VAL A 3 -4.66 2.35 -1.17
N ASN A 4 -5.91 2.78 -0.98
CA ASN A 4 -6.94 2.02 -0.28
C ASN A 4 -8.22 1.84 -1.12
N SER A 5 -9.01 0.81 -0.80
CA SER A 5 -10.32 0.58 -1.42
C SER A 5 -11.39 0.35 -0.34
N SER A 6 -12.49 1.13 -0.36
CA SER A 6 -13.59 1.03 0.59
C SER A 6 -14.76 0.21 0.02
N SER A 7 -15.07 -0.92 0.66
CA SER A 7 -16.01 -1.93 0.13
C SER A 7 -17.50 -1.64 0.37
N SER A 8 -17.89 -0.48 0.91
CA SER A 8 -19.26 -0.32 1.45
C SER A 8 -20.28 0.43 0.58
N MET A 9 -19.88 1.21 -0.42
CA MET A 9 -20.84 1.98 -1.26
C MET A 9 -20.52 2.00 -2.76
N SER A 10 -19.35 1.54 -3.19
CA SER A 10 -18.97 1.52 -4.60
C SER A 10 -17.97 0.38 -4.83
N PRO A 11 -18.40 -0.81 -5.28
CA PRO A 11 -17.45 -1.78 -5.83
C PRO A 11 -16.69 -1.06 -6.94
N HIS A 12 -15.36 -1.19 -6.96
CA HIS A 12 -14.43 -0.52 -7.90
C HIS A 12 -13.96 0.90 -7.57
N LYS A 13 -14.24 1.46 -6.38
CA LYS A 13 -13.63 2.74 -5.98
C LYS A 13 -12.31 2.53 -5.24
N ILE A 14 -11.25 3.11 -5.77
CA ILE A 14 -9.90 3.16 -5.19
C ILE A 14 -9.59 4.61 -4.87
N VAL A 15 -9.00 4.87 -3.70
CA VAL A 15 -8.46 6.18 -3.35
C VAL A 15 -6.95 6.04 -3.22
N ILE A 16 -6.22 6.91 -3.91
CA ILE A 16 -4.76 6.96 -3.96
C ILE A 16 -4.34 8.22 -3.19
N HIS A 17 -3.72 8.05 -2.04
CA HIS A 17 -3.12 9.13 -1.28
C HIS A 17 -1.74 9.44 -1.89
N LEU A 18 -1.62 10.63 -2.45
CA LEU A 18 -0.39 11.23 -3.00
C LEU A 18 0.11 12.30 -2.02
N ASP A 19 1.37 12.73 -2.17
CA ASP A 19 1.95 13.79 -1.34
C ASP A 19 1.18 15.13 -1.50
N ASP A 20 0.69 15.39 -2.71
CA ASP A 20 -0.05 16.60 -3.09
C ASP A 20 -1.58 16.48 -2.96
N GLY A 21 -2.11 15.36 -2.43
CA GLY A 21 -3.55 15.18 -2.22
C GLY A 21 -4.06 13.77 -2.47
N GLU A 22 -5.37 13.63 -2.67
CA GLU A 22 -6.03 12.33 -2.84
C GLU A 22 -6.57 12.22 -4.27
N LEU A 23 -6.32 11.09 -4.94
CA LEU A 23 -6.84 10.79 -6.26
C LEU A 23 -7.80 9.61 -6.21
N GLU A 24 -9.04 9.83 -6.62
CA GLU A 24 -10.05 8.80 -6.69
C GLU A 24 -10.02 8.14 -8.07
N TYR A 25 -9.77 6.83 -8.11
CA TYR A 25 -9.69 6.04 -9.32
C TYR A 25 -10.75 4.93 -9.32
N TYR A 26 -11.39 4.71 -10.47
CA TYR A 26 -12.33 3.61 -10.65
C TYR A 26 -11.61 2.40 -11.24
N GLY A 27 -11.37 1.38 -10.41
CA GLY A 27 -10.66 0.16 -10.79
C GLY A 27 -10.63 -0.89 -9.67
N LEU A 28 -9.94 -2.00 -9.89
CA LEU A 28 -9.72 -2.99 -8.85
C LEU A 28 -8.32 -2.83 -8.27
N LEU A 29 -8.22 -2.85 -6.94
CA LEU A 29 -6.95 -2.72 -6.22
C LEU A 29 -5.91 -3.78 -6.64
N LYS A 30 -6.38 -4.90 -7.18
CA LYS A 30 -5.56 -5.99 -7.72
C LYS A 30 -4.78 -5.59 -8.99
N ASP A 31 -5.26 -4.60 -9.74
CA ASP A 31 -4.67 -4.18 -11.03
C ASP A 31 -3.62 -3.07 -10.82
N VAL A 32 -3.64 -2.38 -9.67
CA VAL A 32 -2.64 -1.35 -9.30
C VAL A 32 -1.19 -1.85 -9.36
N PRO A 33 -0.84 -3.03 -8.82
CA PRO A 33 0.52 -3.57 -8.97
C PRO A 33 0.90 -3.94 -10.41
N ASP A 34 -0.08 -4.10 -11.31
CA ASP A 34 0.18 -4.34 -12.74
C ASP A 34 0.59 -3.03 -13.46
N LEU A 35 0.07 -1.90 -12.97
CA LEU A 35 0.38 -0.56 -13.50
C LEU A 35 1.84 -0.17 -13.28
N ASN A 36 2.40 -0.50 -12.12
CA ASN A 36 3.82 -0.32 -11.83
C ASN A 36 4.30 -1.35 -10.80
N ARG A 37 5.44 -1.97 -11.09
CA ARG A 37 6.14 -2.97 -10.25
C ARG A 37 6.54 -2.42 -8.88
N ASP A 38 6.65 -1.09 -8.78
CA ASP A 38 6.90 -0.40 -7.51
C ASP A 38 5.71 -0.45 -6.56
N PHE A 39 4.50 -0.75 -7.04
CA PHE A 39 3.33 -0.93 -6.17
C PHE A 39 3.21 -2.37 -5.71
N TYR A 40 3.05 -2.54 -4.39
CA TYR A 40 2.87 -3.85 -3.78
C TYR A 40 1.62 -3.89 -2.93
N ARG A 41 0.82 -4.94 -3.11
CA ARG A 41 -0.39 -5.17 -2.31
C ARG A 41 -0.01 -5.72 -0.93
N CYS A 42 0.06 -4.83 0.04
CA CYS A 42 0.40 -5.20 1.42
C CYS A 42 -0.79 -5.79 2.19
N HIS A 43 -2.03 -5.51 1.77
CA HIS A 43 -3.26 -6.01 2.40
C HIS A 43 -4.39 -6.18 1.38
N LYS A 44 -5.50 -6.84 1.76
CA LYS A 44 -6.65 -7.02 0.85
C LYS A 44 -7.23 -5.69 0.36
N SER A 45 -7.13 -4.66 1.18
CA SER A 45 -7.67 -3.33 0.93
C SER A 45 -6.60 -2.25 0.81
N TYR A 46 -5.30 -2.61 0.85
CA TYR A 46 -4.20 -1.64 0.78
C TYR A 46 -3.11 -2.06 -0.21
N VAL A 47 -2.65 -1.10 -1.00
CA VAL A 47 -1.46 -1.16 -1.84
C VAL A 47 -0.54 -0.01 -1.45
N VAL A 48 0.75 -0.29 -1.37
CA VAL A 48 1.78 0.68 -0.99
C VAL A 48 2.81 0.80 -2.10
N ASN A 49 3.44 1.96 -2.20
CA ASN A 49 4.60 2.13 -3.06
C ASN A 49 5.87 1.70 -2.31
N LEU A 50 6.55 0.68 -2.83
CA LEU A 50 7.80 0.12 -2.30
C LEU A 50 8.92 1.16 -2.22
N THR A 51 9.00 2.07 -3.19
CA THR A 51 10.05 3.10 -3.27
C THR A 51 9.93 4.18 -2.19
N ARG A 52 8.73 4.34 -1.61
CA ARG A 52 8.47 5.28 -0.51
C ARG A 52 8.41 4.59 0.85
N ILE A 53 8.77 3.31 0.97
CA ILE A 53 8.84 2.66 2.28
C ILE A 53 10.03 3.24 3.05
N ARG A 54 9.76 3.78 4.24
CA ARG A 54 10.77 4.28 5.16
C ARG A 54 11.24 3.19 6.12
N SER A 55 10.31 2.44 6.69
CA SER A 55 10.60 1.34 7.60
C SER A 55 9.46 0.34 7.65
N LEU A 56 9.77 -0.87 8.09
CA LEU A 56 8.79 -1.92 8.34
C LEU A 56 8.98 -2.49 9.74
N ASP A 57 7.92 -2.44 10.53
CA ASP A 57 7.84 -3.11 11.81
C ASP A 57 7.30 -4.54 11.63
N LYS A 58 8.18 -5.51 11.80
CA LYS A 58 7.86 -6.95 11.70
C LYS A 58 7.05 -7.48 12.88
N HIS A 59 7.08 -6.83 14.04
CA HIS A 59 6.32 -7.24 15.23
C HIS A 59 4.85 -6.85 15.09
N TYR A 60 4.61 -5.62 14.62
CA TYR A 60 3.26 -5.09 14.44
C TYR A 60 2.70 -5.29 13.01
N HIS A 61 3.50 -5.80 12.09
CA HIS A 61 3.19 -5.87 10.66
C HIS A 61 2.76 -4.50 10.10
N GLN A 62 3.49 -3.47 10.49
CA GLN A 62 3.18 -2.08 10.16
C GLN A 62 4.27 -1.51 9.27
N LEU A 63 3.86 -0.95 8.13
CA LEU A 63 4.74 -0.20 7.23
C LEU A 63 4.65 1.27 7.57
N THR A 64 5.79 1.95 7.59
CA THR A 64 5.88 3.41 7.66
C THR A 64 6.39 3.93 6.33
N MET A 65 5.64 4.83 5.73
CA MET A 65 5.96 5.52 4.49
C MET A 65 6.87 6.73 4.75
N ALA A 66 7.50 7.24 3.70
CA ALA A 66 8.39 8.40 3.74
C ALA A 66 7.69 9.70 4.19
N ASP A 67 6.40 9.83 3.88
CA ASP A 67 5.49 10.92 4.31
C ASP A 67 5.13 10.83 5.81
N GLY A 68 5.50 9.74 6.49
CA GLY A 68 5.20 9.49 7.90
C GLY A 68 3.89 8.72 8.11
N GLU A 69 3.13 8.44 7.05
CA GLU A 69 1.93 7.61 7.16
C GLU A 69 2.29 6.16 7.49
N SER A 70 1.41 5.48 8.21
CA SER A 70 1.61 4.08 8.57
C SER A 70 0.41 3.21 8.27
N VAL A 71 0.67 2.03 7.67
CA VAL A 71 -0.36 1.10 7.21
C VAL A 71 -0.07 -0.32 7.66
N LEU A 72 -1.12 -1.04 8.05
CA LEU A 72 -1.04 -2.44 8.40
C LEU A 72 -0.94 -3.32 7.15
N CYS A 73 -0.11 -4.34 7.23
CA CYS A 73 0.07 -5.32 6.17
C CYS A 73 -0.15 -6.74 6.68
N SER A 74 -0.48 -7.65 5.77
CA SER A 74 -0.64 -9.06 6.11
C SER A 74 0.69 -9.72 6.45
N ALA A 75 0.69 -10.77 7.27
CA ALA A 75 1.90 -11.51 7.64
C ALA A 75 2.71 -12.05 6.45
N GLN A 76 2.06 -12.34 5.31
CA GLN A 76 2.76 -12.71 4.08
C GLN A 76 3.48 -11.52 3.44
N ALA A 77 2.80 -10.36 3.39
CA ALA A 77 3.37 -9.13 2.88
C ALA A 77 4.54 -8.64 3.72
N SER A 78 4.43 -8.68 5.06
CA SER A 78 5.50 -8.25 5.94
C SER A 78 6.79 -9.05 5.72
N ARG A 79 6.68 -10.38 5.54
CA ARG A 79 7.81 -11.27 5.23
C ARG A 79 8.46 -10.95 3.89
N HIS A 80 7.67 -10.63 2.87
CA HIS A 80 8.17 -10.26 1.55
C HIS A 80 8.90 -8.90 1.62
N LEU A 81 8.28 -7.91 2.26
CA LEU A 81 8.78 -6.54 2.34
C LEU A 81 9.99 -6.40 3.25
N THR A 82 10.10 -7.21 4.31
CA THR A 82 11.29 -7.26 5.18
C THR A 82 12.57 -7.48 4.36
N ARG A 83 12.50 -8.29 3.29
CA ARG A 83 13.64 -8.55 2.40
C ARG A 83 14.01 -7.36 1.52
N GLN A 84 13.05 -6.49 1.22
CA GLN A 84 13.24 -5.32 0.36
C GLN A 84 13.76 -4.11 1.15
N VAL A 85 13.35 -3.95 2.40
CA VAL A 85 13.70 -2.81 3.27
C VAL A 85 15.06 -2.98 3.96
N SER A 86 15.60 -4.20 4.04
CA SER A 86 16.84 -4.50 4.77
C SER A 86 18.13 -4.40 3.93
N ASN A 87 18.09 -3.75 2.76
CA ASN A 87 19.23 -3.62 1.83
C ASN A 87 19.46 -2.15 1.47
#